data_AF-A0AAD7VZM9-F1
#
_entry.id   AF-A0AAD7VZM9-F1
#
_cell.length_a   1.000
_cell.length_b   1.000
_cell.length_c   1.000
_cell.angle_alpha   90.00
_cell.angle_beta   90.00
_cell.angle_gamma   90.00
#
_symmetry.space_group_name_H-M   'P 1'
#
loop_
_entity.id
_entity.type
_entity.pdbx_description
1 polymer ?
#
loop_
_entity_poly.entity_id
_entity_poly.type
_entity_poly.pdbx_seq_one_letter_code
_entity_poly.pdbx_strand_id
1 'polypeptide(L)'
;MTLQTKSFGSKCPLSDKFIRAATNCGIVESILNWVKFKAQTQLNKKCSSVKYSKIKGIPKLDDANDAGGKHSSDCTLILTEETREVSGRVGAGRDRERPHGVFPLRGKILNVREATHKQIMENAEINNIIKIVGLQYKKSYEDPESLRSLRYGRIMIMTDQVLIRTGLTSRVCSSTSSITTGRPLLKHTFLEEFITPIVKANKNKQALAFYSIPEFDEWKKQTENYKTWHVKYYKGLGTSTSKEAKEYFSDMEKHRITFRYTGTEDDAAITLAFSKKKTDDRKEWLTNFMEDRRQRRMHGLPEQYLYGTLTRHLSYNDFINKELILFSNSDNERHPSLVDGLKPGQRKVLFTCMKRNDKREVKVAQLAGSVAEMSAYHHGEQALMMTIVNLAQNFVGSNNVNILQPLGQFGTRINGGKDAASPRYIFTMLR
;
A
#
# COMPACT_ATOMS: atom_id res chain seq x y z
N MET A 1 46.46 37.63 11.14
CA MET A 1 46.45 38.33 9.84
C MET A 1 45.13 39.07 9.69
N THR A 2 45.15 40.39 9.46
CA THR A 2 43.95 41.25 9.38
C THR A 2 43.84 42.01 8.04
N LEU A 3 44.85 41.89 7.18
CA LEU A 3 44.89 42.55 5.87
C LEU A 3 43.78 41.99 4.97
N GLN A 4 43.14 42.83 4.14
CA GLN A 4 42.06 42.39 3.27
C GLN A 4 42.61 41.62 2.05
N THR A 5 41.89 40.60 1.58
CA THR A 5 42.32 39.71 0.48
C THR A 5 42.70 40.46 -0.80
N LYS A 6 42.05 41.60 -1.07
CA LYS A 6 42.35 42.49 -2.21
C LYS A 6 43.73 43.17 -2.14
N SER A 7 44.33 43.19 -0.95
CA SER A 7 45.59 43.87 -0.65
C SER A 7 46.76 42.90 -0.48
N PHE A 8 46.59 41.61 -0.80
CA PHE A 8 47.61 40.57 -0.60
C PHE A 8 48.77 40.61 -1.61
N GLY A 9 48.69 41.43 -2.66
CA GLY A 9 49.73 41.54 -3.70
C GLY A 9 49.89 40.31 -4.59
N SER A 10 49.20 39.21 -4.30
CA SER A 10 49.19 37.97 -5.08
C SER A 10 47.84 37.24 -4.91
N LYS A 11 47.51 36.34 -5.85
CA LYS A 11 46.33 35.48 -5.77
C LYS A 11 46.77 34.03 -5.60
N CYS A 12 46.06 33.27 -4.77
CA CYS A 12 46.26 31.83 -4.61
C CYS A 12 45.01 31.08 -5.12
N PRO A 13 44.87 30.89 -6.45
CA PRO A 13 43.80 30.04 -6.97
C PRO A 13 44.10 28.58 -6.64
N LEU A 14 43.13 27.89 -6.05
CA LEU A 14 43.23 26.45 -5.82
C LEU A 14 43.12 25.72 -7.15
N SER A 15 44.09 24.85 -7.45
CA SER A 15 44.09 24.06 -8.69
C SER A 15 43.09 22.90 -8.62
N ASP A 16 42.58 22.45 -9.77
CA ASP A 16 41.72 21.25 -9.84
C ASP A 16 42.42 20.01 -9.28
N LYS A 17 43.75 19.92 -9.43
CA LYS A 17 44.57 18.85 -8.84
C LYS A 17 44.50 18.87 -7.31
N PHE A 18 44.57 20.05 -6.70
CA PHE A 18 44.42 20.22 -5.26
C PHE A 18 42.99 19.87 -4.80
N ILE A 19 41.96 20.33 -5.51
CA ILE A 19 40.55 20.02 -5.18
C ILE A 19 40.29 18.52 -5.25
N ARG A 20 40.80 17.83 -6.29
CA ARG A 20 40.68 16.36 -6.41
C ARG A 20 41.40 15.63 -5.28
N ALA A 21 42.61 16.06 -4.93
CA ALA A 21 43.36 15.50 -3.80
C ALA A 21 42.63 15.71 -2.46
N ALA A 22 42.06 16.90 -2.23
CA ALA A 22 41.28 17.22 -1.05
C ALA A 22 39.94 16.45 -0.98
N THR A 23 39.33 16.14 -2.13
CA THR A 23 38.11 15.31 -2.17
C THR A 23 38.42 13.86 -1.81
N ASN A 24 39.59 13.36 -2.24
CA ASN A 24 40.02 11.98 -2.07
C ASN A 24 40.75 11.69 -0.74
N CYS A 25 41.02 12.70 0.09
CA CYS A 25 41.74 12.50 1.36
C CYS A 25 40.86 11.93 2.50
N GLY A 26 39.65 11.46 2.18
CA GLY A 26 38.71 10.88 3.16
C GLY A 26 37.92 11.91 3.99
N ILE A 27 38.18 13.21 3.82
CA ILE A 27 37.42 14.25 4.54
C ILE A 27 35.95 14.25 4.14
N VAL A 28 35.66 14.01 2.86
CA VAL A 28 34.28 13.91 2.35
C VAL A 28 33.56 12.73 2.98
N GLU A 29 34.20 11.57 3.06
CA GLU A 29 33.64 10.38 3.71
C GLU A 29 33.40 10.61 5.20
N SER A 30 34.34 11.26 5.88
CA SER A 30 34.22 11.63 7.30
C SER A 30 33.05 12.58 7.54
N ILE A 31 32.88 13.60 6.69
CA ILE A 31 31.73 14.52 6.74
C ILE A 31 30.43 13.76 6.47
N LEU A 32 30.38 12.90 5.46
CA LEU A 32 29.19 12.09 5.16
C LEU A 32 28.83 11.15 6.31
N ASN A 33 29.82 10.54 6.96
CA ASN A 33 29.62 9.69 8.12
C ASN A 33 29.13 10.50 9.33
N TRP A 34 29.68 11.69 9.56
CA TRP A 34 29.21 12.59 10.61
C TRP A 34 27.77 13.08 10.36
N VAL A 35 27.42 13.44 9.12
CA VAL A 35 26.06 13.83 8.73
C VAL A 35 25.08 12.68 8.97
N LYS A 36 25.43 11.45 8.56
CA LYS A 36 24.64 10.25 8.84
C LYS A 36 24.46 10.04 10.35
N PHE A 37 25.54 10.15 11.12
CA PHE A 37 25.50 9.99 12.58
C PHE A 37 24.60 11.03 13.26
N LYS A 38 24.69 12.31 12.86
CA LYS A 38 23.86 13.39 13.38
C LYS A 38 22.38 13.17 13.07
N ALA A 39 22.06 12.79 11.83
CA ALA A 39 20.69 12.50 11.39
C ALA A 39 20.11 11.29 12.13
N GLN A 40 20.88 10.21 12.28
CA GLN A 40 20.49 9.04 13.05
C GLN A 40 20.24 9.39 14.53
N THR A 41 21.07 10.26 15.12
CA THR A 41 20.90 10.70 16.50
C THR A 41 19.60 11.48 16.70
N GLN A 42 19.22 12.32 15.72
CA GLN A 42 17.93 13.03 15.76
C GLN A 42 16.73 12.09 15.65
N LEU A 43 16.80 11.06 14.81
CA LEU A 43 15.76 10.02 14.74
C LEU A 43 15.59 9.29 16.08
N ASN A 44 16.71 8.91 16.72
CA ASN A 44 16.64 8.22 18.01
C ASN A 44 16.04 9.07 19.13
N LYS A 45 16.21 10.40 19.09
CA LYS A 45 15.54 11.31 20.05
C LYS A 45 14.02 11.28 19.96
N LYS A 46 13.44 10.80 18.84
CA LYS A 46 11.99 10.60 18.69
C LYS A 46 11.53 9.24 19.23
N CYS A 47 12.44 8.29 19.38
CA CYS A 47 12.16 6.99 20.00
C CYS A 47 12.19 7.12 21.52
N SER A 48 11.32 6.36 22.19
CA SER A 48 11.41 6.20 23.65
C SER A 48 12.43 5.12 23.98
N SER A 49 13.36 5.40 24.89
CA SER A 49 14.22 4.38 25.51
C SER A 49 13.46 3.52 26.51
N VAL A 50 12.34 4.01 27.03
CA VAL A 50 11.52 3.37 28.07
C VAL A 50 10.28 2.73 27.45
N LYS A 51 10.02 1.48 27.85
CA LYS A 51 8.78 0.77 27.53
C LYS A 51 7.65 1.28 28.42
N TYR A 52 6.77 2.10 27.87
CA TYR A 52 5.59 2.60 28.57
C TYR A 52 4.45 1.58 28.52
N SER A 53 3.76 1.38 29.64
CA SER A 53 2.55 0.55 29.70
C SER A 53 1.38 1.17 28.95
N LYS A 54 1.19 2.49 29.05
CA LYS A 54 0.13 3.21 28.30
C LYS A 54 0.70 4.37 27.51
N ILE A 55 0.22 4.52 26.27
CA ILE A 55 0.60 5.64 25.41
C ILE A 55 -0.49 6.70 25.40
N LYS A 56 -0.09 7.96 25.64
CA LYS A 56 -0.95 9.14 25.49
C LYS A 56 -0.55 9.95 24.26
N GLY A 57 -1.52 10.65 23.68
CA GLY A 57 -1.31 11.63 22.61
C GLY A 57 -1.29 11.09 21.18
N ILE A 58 -1.62 9.81 20.96
CA ILE A 58 -1.87 9.28 19.61
C ILE A 58 -3.38 9.15 19.41
N PRO A 59 -4.01 10.01 18.60
CA PRO A 59 -5.44 9.93 18.36
C PRO A 59 -5.76 8.66 17.57
N LYS A 60 -6.92 8.04 17.87
CA LYS A 60 -7.45 6.81 17.23
C LYS A 60 -6.71 5.51 17.54
N LEU A 61 -5.70 5.52 18.41
CA LEU A 61 -5.15 4.28 18.95
C LEU A 61 -6.15 3.68 19.94
N ASP A 62 -6.61 2.47 19.65
CA ASP A 62 -7.26 1.60 20.61
C ASP A 62 -6.20 0.60 21.11
N ASP A 63 -5.61 0.86 22.27
CA ASP A 63 -4.42 0.13 22.74
C ASP A 63 -4.85 -1.16 23.45
N ALA A 64 -4.15 -2.27 23.20
CA ALA A 64 -4.39 -3.50 23.94
C ALA A 64 -4.13 -3.30 25.45
N ASN A 65 -4.96 -3.89 26.29
CA ASN A 65 -4.89 -3.73 27.74
C ASN A 65 -3.52 -4.10 28.33
N ASP A 66 -2.89 -5.14 27.78
CA ASP A 66 -1.59 -5.65 28.25
C ASP A 66 -0.40 -5.16 27.43
N ALA A 67 -0.64 -4.27 26.43
CA ALA A 67 0.44 -3.70 25.63
C ALA A 67 1.43 -2.94 26.50
N GLY A 68 2.72 -3.16 26.28
CA GLY A 68 3.78 -2.56 27.11
C GLY A 68 3.89 -3.13 28.54
N GLY A 69 3.05 -4.09 28.94
CA GLY A 69 3.11 -4.79 30.22
C GLY A 69 3.98 -6.06 30.20
N LYS A 70 3.68 -6.99 31.13
CA LYS A 70 4.36 -8.29 31.24
C LYS A 70 4.01 -9.24 30.08
N HIS A 71 2.75 -9.22 29.63
CA HIS A 71 2.22 -10.05 28.53
C HIS A 71 2.26 -9.33 27.17
N SER A 72 3.14 -8.34 27.01
CA SER A 72 3.22 -7.56 25.78
C SER A 72 3.63 -8.39 24.56
N SER A 73 4.36 -9.49 24.75
CA SER A 73 4.76 -10.45 23.71
C SER A 73 3.57 -11.19 23.10
N ASP A 74 2.47 -11.30 23.84
CA ASP A 74 1.26 -11.99 23.40
C ASP A 74 0.28 -11.03 22.71
N CYS A 75 0.51 -9.72 22.88
CA CYS A 75 -0.31 -8.67 22.27
C CYS A 75 -0.01 -8.52 20.77
N THR A 76 -1.06 -8.34 19.98
CA THR A 76 -0.99 -8.06 18.54
C THR A 76 -1.54 -6.67 18.23
N LEU A 77 -0.77 -5.86 17.49
CA LEU A 77 -1.24 -4.58 16.97
C LEU A 77 -1.82 -4.76 15.56
N ILE A 78 -3.11 -4.51 15.40
CA ILE A 78 -3.80 -4.53 14.10
C ILE A 78 -3.64 -3.16 13.43
N LEU A 79 -2.96 -3.12 12.29
CA LEU A 79 -2.90 -1.97 11.41
C LEU A 79 -3.99 -2.09 10.34
N THR A 80 -4.84 -1.07 10.21
CA THR A 80 -5.99 -1.09 9.30
C THR A 80 -6.15 0.22 8.51
N GLU A 81 -6.81 0.23 7.35
CA GLU A 81 -7.07 1.48 6.61
C GLU A 81 -8.25 2.29 7.18
N GLU A 82 -9.19 1.68 7.92
CA GLU A 82 -10.42 2.35 8.36
C GLU A 82 -10.55 2.48 9.88
N THR A 83 -11.06 3.65 10.31
CA THR A 83 -10.75 4.19 11.65
C THR A 83 -11.75 3.88 12.77
N ARG A 84 -12.98 3.44 12.50
CA ARG A 84 -14.03 3.36 13.55
C ARG A 84 -14.83 2.07 13.57
N GLU A 85 -15.17 1.52 12.42
CA GLU A 85 -15.96 0.27 12.36
C GLU A 85 -15.14 -0.94 12.79
N VAL A 86 -13.85 -0.94 12.47
CA VAL A 86 -12.93 -2.03 12.84
C VAL A 86 -12.75 -2.14 14.34
N SER A 87 -12.51 -1.04 15.07
CA SER A 87 -12.37 -1.07 16.53
C SER A 87 -13.63 -1.60 17.23
N GLY A 88 -14.83 -1.25 16.76
CA GLY A 88 -16.09 -1.79 17.29
C GLY A 88 -16.28 -3.28 16.99
N ARG A 89 -15.80 -3.76 15.83
CA ARG A 89 -15.88 -5.18 15.42
C ARG A 89 -14.82 -6.05 16.10
N VAL A 90 -13.60 -5.55 16.25
CA VAL A 90 -12.49 -6.17 17.00
C VAL A 90 -12.82 -6.20 18.50
N GLY A 91 -13.39 -5.11 19.04
CA GLY A 91 -13.82 -5.03 20.43
C GLY A 91 -14.89 -6.06 20.82
N ALA A 92 -15.68 -6.54 19.84
CA ALA A 92 -16.68 -7.57 20.06
C ALA A 92 -16.14 -9.02 19.95
N GLY A 93 -14.90 -9.19 19.48
CA GLY A 93 -14.21 -10.47 19.32
C GLY A 93 -12.98 -10.60 20.21
N ARG A 94 -13.00 -10.01 21.42
CA ARG A 94 -11.88 -10.10 22.38
C ARG A 94 -11.63 -11.55 22.76
N ASP A 95 -10.73 -12.18 22.01
CA ASP A 95 -10.00 -13.35 22.46
C ASP A 95 -9.34 -12.98 23.80
N ARG A 96 -9.71 -13.68 24.87
CA ARG A 96 -9.14 -13.44 26.21
C ARG A 96 -7.67 -13.88 26.27
N GLU A 97 -7.21 -14.71 25.34
CA GLU A 97 -5.84 -15.24 25.32
C GLU A 97 -4.86 -14.35 24.55
N ARG A 98 -5.33 -13.58 23.55
CA ARG A 98 -4.49 -12.65 22.77
C ARG A 98 -5.09 -11.24 22.74
N PRO A 99 -4.56 -10.29 23.53
CA PRO A 99 -5.01 -8.91 23.50
C PRO A 99 -4.68 -8.24 22.16
N HIS A 100 -5.68 -7.62 21.53
CA HIS A 100 -5.51 -6.90 20.27
C HIS A 100 -5.60 -5.39 20.48
N GLY A 101 -4.64 -4.66 19.91
CA GLY A 101 -4.72 -3.21 19.74
C GLY A 101 -5.09 -2.89 18.29
N VAL A 102 -5.71 -1.75 18.03
CA VAL A 102 -6.07 -1.30 16.68
C VAL A 102 -5.52 0.10 16.44
N PHE A 103 -4.82 0.26 15.33
CA PHE A 103 -4.35 1.57 14.88
C PHE A 103 -4.62 1.78 13.38
N PRO A 104 -5.41 2.80 13.01
CA PRO A 104 -5.72 3.05 11.61
C PRO A 104 -4.64 3.89 10.91
N LEU A 105 -4.21 3.40 9.76
CA LEU A 105 -3.30 4.03 8.83
C LEU A 105 -4.03 5.07 7.95
N ARG A 106 -3.31 6.10 7.52
CA ARG A 106 -3.75 7.17 6.64
C ARG A 106 -3.19 6.93 5.23
N GLY A 107 -3.85 6.03 4.50
CA GLY A 107 -3.51 5.73 3.11
C GLY A 107 -2.16 5.03 2.97
N LYS A 108 -1.40 5.37 1.91
CA LYS A 108 -0.17 4.66 1.55
C LYS A 108 1.00 5.03 2.46
N ILE A 109 1.49 4.05 3.23
CA ILE A 109 2.68 4.17 4.10
C ILE A 109 3.90 4.68 3.33
N LEU A 110 4.74 5.51 3.92
CA LEU A 110 5.99 5.97 3.32
C LEU A 110 6.97 4.79 3.10
N ASN A 111 7.57 4.69 1.91
CA ASN A 111 8.69 3.77 1.70
C ASN A 111 9.94 4.33 2.40
N VAL A 112 10.22 3.86 3.61
CA VAL A 112 11.31 4.39 4.45
C VAL A 112 12.71 4.00 3.99
N ARG A 113 12.86 2.95 3.14
CA ARG A 113 14.19 2.50 2.66
C ARG A 113 14.94 3.57 1.88
N GLU A 114 14.19 4.38 1.16
CA GLU A 114 14.71 5.39 0.22
C GLU A 114 14.20 6.79 0.57
N ALA A 115 13.63 6.95 1.76
CA ALA A 115 13.19 8.22 2.29
C ALA A 115 14.35 8.95 2.95
N THR A 116 14.39 10.27 2.78
CA THR A 116 15.33 11.10 3.51
C THR A 116 15.01 11.08 5.01
N HIS A 117 16.02 11.29 5.85
CA HIS A 117 15.83 11.38 7.31
C HIS A 117 14.76 12.41 7.69
N LYS A 118 14.72 13.55 6.98
CA LYS A 118 13.70 14.58 7.14
C LYS A 118 12.29 14.04 6.86
N GLN A 119 12.09 13.34 5.74
CA GLN A 119 10.80 12.76 5.39
C GLN A 119 10.32 11.73 6.42
N ILE A 120 11.24 10.91 6.97
CA ILE A 120 10.90 9.95 8.03
C ILE A 120 10.52 10.69 9.32
N MET A 121 11.32 11.70 9.72
CA MET A 121 11.06 12.50 10.93
C MET A 121 9.74 13.28 10.87
N GLU A 122 9.37 13.79 9.71
CA GLU A 122 8.14 14.56 9.50
C GLU A 122 6.91 13.66 9.30
N ASN A 123 7.11 12.38 8.98
CA ASN A 123 6.01 11.45 8.79
C ASN A 123 5.40 11.04 10.15
N ALA A 124 4.29 11.68 10.49
CA ALA A 124 3.57 11.42 11.74
C ALA A 124 3.11 9.96 11.88
N GLU A 125 2.77 9.28 10.79
CA GLU A 125 2.28 7.91 10.81
C GLU A 125 3.36 6.90 11.18
N ILE A 126 4.53 6.97 10.54
CA ILE A 126 5.70 6.14 10.89
C ILE A 126 6.11 6.40 12.34
N ASN A 127 6.16 7.67 12.76
CA ASN A 127 6.48 8.03 14.14
C ASN A 127 5.46 7.46 15.14
N ASN A 128 4.17 7.47 14.79
CA ASN A 128 3.12 6.87 15.63
C ASN A 128 3.32 5.36 15.74
N ILE A 129 3.54 4.64 14.64
CA ILE A 129 3.78 3.18 14.66
C ILE A 129 4.99 2.86 15.53
N ILE A 130 6.11 3.56 15.33
CA ILE A 130 7.32 3.39 16.13
C ILE A 130 7.03 3.59 17.61
N LYS A 131 6.29 4.64 17.97
CA LYS A 131 5.91 4.92 19.35
C LYS A 131 4.96 3.86 19.92
N ILE A 132 3.95 3.41 19.15
CA ILE A 132 2.96 2.40 19.57
C ILE A 132 3.62 1.07 19.88
N VAL A 133 4.49 0.63 18.98
CA VAL A 133 5.18 -0.67 19.05
C VAL A 133 6.37 -0.61 20.03
N GLY A 134 6.93 0.59 20.26
CA GLY A 134 8.14 0.75 21.07
C GLY A 134 9.44 0.48 20.31
N LEU A 135 9.44 0.72 18.99
CA LEU A 135 10.60 0.52 18.13
C LEU A 135 11.67 1.60 18.38
N GLN A 136 12.92 1.21 18.14
CA GLN A 136 14.12 2.03 18.28
C GLN A 136 15.04 1.75 17.10
N TYR A 137 15.48 2.78 16.39
CA TYR A 137 16.27 2.61 15.16
C TYR A 137 17.67 2.01 15.40
N LYS A 138 18.30 2.26 16.55
CA LYS A 138 19.65 1.76 16.88
C LYS A 138 19.66 0.35 17.49
N LYS A 139 18.51 -0.20 17.86
CA LYS A 139 18.43 -1.47 18.56
C LYS A 139 18.33 -2.62 17.55
N SER A 140 19.22 -3.59 17.67
CA SER A 140 19.05 -4.89 17.01
C SER A 140 18.07 -5.71 17.84
N TYR A 141 17.06 -6.31 17.19
CA TYR A 141 16.02 -7.13 17.82
C TYR A 141 16.29 -8.63 17.62
N GLU A 142 17.54 -9.06 17.74
CA GLU A 142 17.95 -10.45 17.48
C GLU A 142 17.65 -11.37 18.66
N ASP A 143 17.87 -10.87 19.87
CA ASP A 143 17.76 -11.63 21.12
C ASP A 143 16.36 -11.52 21.77
N PRO A 144 15.97 -12.48 22.62
CA PRO A 144 14.68 -12.44 23.31
C PRO A 144 14.47 -11.21 24.22
N GLU A 145 15.53 -10.64 24.81
CA GLU A 145 15.40 -9.49 25.71
C GLU A 145 15.09 -8.20 24.93
N SER A 146 15.72 -8.01 23.78
CA SER A 146 15.42 -6.91 22.88
C SER A 146 13.99 -7.00 22.34
N LEU A 147 13.48 -8.19 22.03
CA LEU A 147 12.06 -8.38 21.67
C LEU A 147 11.11 -8.04 22.82
N ARG A 148 11.45 -8.42 24.07
CA ARG A 148 10.65 -8.08 25.26
C ARG A 148 10.55 -6.56 25.52
N SER A 149 11.46 -5.77 24.95
CA SER A 149 11.38 -4.31 25.05
C SER A 149 10.26 -3.68 24.21
N LEU A 150 9.72 -4.42 23.25
CA LEU A 150 8.57 -3.99 22.44
C LEU A 150 7.27 -4.01 23.27
N ARG A 151 6.34 -3.12 22.90
CA ARG A 151 5.00 -3.06 23.49
C ARG A 151 4.03 -4.07 22.91
N TYR A 152 4.32 -4.56 21.71
CA TYR A 152 3.57 -5.60 21.01
C TYR A 152 4.53 -6.66 20.50
N GLY A 153 4.17 -7.92 20.63
CA GLY A 153 4.96 -9.03 20.10
C GLY A 153 4.72 -9.27 18.62
N ARG A 154 3.59 -8.81 18.07
CA ARG A 154 3.22 -8.98 16.66
C ARG A 154 2.50 -7.76 16.10
N ILE A 155 2.61 -7.57 14.79
CA ILE A 155 1.81 -6.63 14.02
C ILE A 155 1.01 -7.42 13.00
N MET A 156 -0.31 -7.28 13.04
CA MET A 156 -1.23 -7.86 12.07
C MET A 156 -1.71 -6.78 11.11
N ILE A 157 -1.66 -7.05 9.82
CA ILE A 157 -2.07 -6.11 8.78
C ILE A 157 -3.44 -6.56 8.26
N MET A 158 -4.43 -5.68 8.37
CA MET A 158 -5.81 -5.99 8.01
C MET A 158 -6.38 -4.88 7.13
N THR A 159 -6.57 -5.17 5.84
CA THR A 159 -6.97 -4.15 4.87
C THR A 159 -7.96 -4.70 3.85
N ASP A 160 -8.68 -3.77 3.25
CA ASP A 160 -9.89 -3.96 2.45
C ASP A 160 -9.73 -4.71 1.13
N GLN A 161 -8.63 -4.50 0.42
CA GLN A 161 -8.42 -5.05 -0.92
C GLN A 161 -7.13 -5.85 -0.94
N VAL A 162 -7.09 -6.99 -1.63
CA VAL A 162 -5.86 -7.77 -1.85
C VAL A 162 -4.75 -6.86 -2.34
N LEU A 163 -4.96 -6.13 -3.44
CA LEU A 163 -3.96 -5.22 -4.01
C LEU A 163 -3.47 -4.15 -3.02
N ILE A 164 -4.35 -3.63 -2.17
CA ILE A 164 -3.99 -2.62 -1.17
C ILE A 164 -3.29 -3.26 0.03
N ARG A 165 -3.75 -4.44 0.46
CA ARG A 165 -3.14 -5.31 1.47
C ARG A 165 -1.74 -5.64 1.08
N THR A 166 -1.55 -6.16 -0.13
CA THR A 166 -0.24 -6.46 -0.67
C THR A 166 0.63 -5.20 -0.72
N GLY A 167 0.10 -4.05 -1.13
CA GLY A 167 0.81 -2.77 -1.13
C GLY A 167 1.20 -2.26 0.26
N LEU A 168 0.34 -2.41 1.26
CA LEU A 168 0.57 -1.99 2.65
C LEU A 168 1.47 -2.97 3.39
N THR A 169 1.16 -4.27 3.32
CA THR A 169 1.97 -5.36 3.87
C THR A 169 3.39 -5.29 3.37
N SER A 170 3.58 -5.11 2.07
CA SER A 170 4.91 -5.01 1.49
C SER A 170 5.68 -3.75 1.94
N ARG A 171 5.01 -2.61 2.16
CA ARG A 171 5.61 -1.39 2.72
C ARG A 171 5.91 -1.51 4.22
N VAL A 172 5.08 -2.24 4.99
CA VAL A 172 5.37 -2.55 6.40
C VAL A 172 6.55 -3.51 6.50
N CYS A 173 6.62 -4.56 5.67
CA CYS A 173 7.77 -5.46 5.56
C CYS A 173 9.04 -4.68 5.22
N SER A 174 8.96 -3.79 4.21
CA SER A 174 10.09 -2.92 3.85
C SER A 174 10.48 -1.97 5.00
N SER A 175 9.49 -1.42 5.71
CA SER A 175 9.75 -0.46 6.78
C SER A 175 10.37 -1.11 8.01
N THR A 176 9.81 -2.22 8.47
CA THR A 176 10.39 -3.02 9.57
C THR A 176 11.80 -3.49 9.22
N SER A 177 12.04 -3.95 7.99
CA SER A 177 13.36 -4.30 7.46
C SER A 177 14.36 -3.13 7.51
N SER A 178 13.92 -1.91 7.16
CA SER A 178 14.81 -0.75 7.02
C SER A 178 15.02 0.02 8.33
N ILE A 179 14.05 -0.02 9.25
CA ILE A 179 14.09 0.69 10.54
C ILE A 179 15.06 -0.01 11.50
N THR A 180 15.16 -1.34 11.43
CA THR A 180 16.05 -2.13 12.28
C THR A 180 17.36 -2.47 11.57
N THR A 181 18.48 -2.27 12.25
CA THR A 181 19.77 -2.81 11.78
C THR A 181 19.71 -4.34 11.73
N GLY A 182 20.08 -4.95 10.60
CA GLY A 182 20.18 -6.42 10.46
C GLY A 182 18.88 -7.20 10.14
N ARG A 183 17.73 -6.51 9.98
CA ARG A 183 16.41 -7.12 9.68
C ARG A 183 15.90 -8.20 10.68
N PRO A 184 16.24 -8.19 11.97
CA PRO A 184 15.95 -9.32 12.85
C PRO A 184 14.47 -9.51 13.16
N LEU A 185 13.65 -8.44 13.13
CA LEU A 185 12.21 -8.55 13.37
C LEU A 185 11.50 -9.44 12.34
N LEU A 186 11.97 -9.45 11.08
CA LEU A 186 11.36 -10.30 10.05
C LEU A 186 11.57 -11.80 10.34
N LYS A 187 12.65 -12.15 11.05
CA LYS A 187 13.01 -13.53 11.41
C LYS A 187 12.16 -14.10 12.54
N HIS A 188 11.60 -13.23 13.39
CA HIS A 188 10.85 -13.62 14.59
C HIS A 188 9.33 -13.72 14.38
N THR A 189 8.87 -13.87 13.13
CA THR A 189 7.44 -14.01 12.84
C THR A 189 6.62 -12.84 13.40
N PHE A 190 7.20 -11.65 13.32
CA PHE A 190 6.65 -10.42 13.89
C PHE A 190 5.46 -9.87 13.08
N LEU A 191 5.34 -10.27 11.81
CA LEU A 191 4.32 -9.81 10.89
C LEU A 191 3.28 -10.91 10.62
N GLU A 192 2.03 -10.51 10.73
CA GLU A 192 0.85 -11.30 10.41
C GLU A 192 -0.03 -10.52 9.43
N GLU A 193 -0.86 -11.23 8.70
CA GLU A 193 -1.86 -10.69 7.79
C GLU A 193 -3.21 -11.29 8.12
N PHE A 194 -4.23 -10.43 8.17
CA PHE A 194 -5.61 -10.85 8.30
C PHE A 194 -6.28 -10.82 6.94
N ILE A 195 -6.69 -11.99 6.45
CA ILE A 195 -7.36 -12.12 5.15
C ILE A 195 -8.87 -12.23 5.35
N THR A 196 -9.64 -11.61 4.46
CA THR A 196 -11.10 -11.77 4.39
C THR A 196 -11.50 -12.29 3.01
N PRO A 197 -12.63 -13.00 2.88
CA PRO A 197 -13.12 -13.46 1.59
C PRO A 197 -13.35 -12.28 0.64
N ILE A 198 -12.95 -12.43 -0.63
CA ILE A 198 -13.17 -11.44 -1.69
C ILE A 198 -14.55 -11.65 -2.32
N VAL A 199 -15.00 -12.90 -2.38
CA VAL A 199 -16.28 -13.28 -2.96
C VAL A 199 -16.98 -14.26 -2.03
N LYS A 200 -18.30 -14.06 -1.83
CA LYS A 200 -19.16 -15.11 -1.27
C LYS A 200 -20.25 -15.48 -2.25
N ALA A 201 -20.45 -16.78 -2.44
CA ALA A 201 -21.55 -17.33 -3.19
C ALA A 201 -22.52 -18.02 -2.22
N ASN A 202 -23.77 -17.56 -2.20
CA ASN A 202 -24.80 -18.09 -1.33
C ASN A 202 -25.91 -18.76 -2.16
N LYS A 203 -26.34 -19.96 -1.75
CA LYS A 203 -27.51 -20.64 -2.30
C LYS A 203 -28.21 -21.41 -1.18
N ASN A 204 -29.46 -21.06 -0.92
CA ASN A 204 -30.24 -21.62 0.18
C ASN A 204 -29.48 -21.51 1.52
N LYS A 205 -29.13 -22.65 2.15
CA LYS A 205 -28.35 -22.72 3.40
C LYS A 205 -26.84 -22.88 3.19
N GLN A 206 -26.37 -22.96 1.94
CA GLN A 206 -24.95 -23.09 1.63
C GLN A 206 -24.34 -21.72 1.35
N ALA A 207 -23.21 -21.45 2.00
CA ALA A 207 -22.41 -20.25 1.81
C ALA A 207 -20.96 -20.66 1.53
N LEU A 208 -20.46 -20.32 0.35
CA LEU A 208 -19.08 -20.53 -0.07
C LEU A 208 -18.34 -19.21 -0.03
N ALA A 209 -17.13 -19.22 0.50
CA ALA A 209 -16.28 -18.04 0.65
C ALA A 209 -14.95 -18.28 -0.07
N PHE A 210 -14.60 -17.38 -0.98
CA PHE A 210 -13.40 -17.45 -1.81
C PHE A 210 -12.45 -16.31 -1.45
N TYR A 211 -11.17 -16.62 -1.32
CA TYR A 211 -10.13 -15.68 -0.88
C TYR A 211 -9.26 -15.19 -2.02
N SER A 212 -9.46 -15.73 -3.23
CA SER A 212 -8.87 -15.22 -4.46
C SER A 212 -9.88 -15.21 -5.61
N ILE A 213 -9.66 -14.32 -6.60
CA ILE A 213 -10.49 -14.30 -7.82
C ILE A 213 -10.27 -15.56 -8.67
N PRO A 214 -9.03 -16.05 -8.88
CA PRO A 214 -8.81 -17.29 -9.63
C PRO A 214 -9.51 -18.50 -9.02
N GLU A 215 -9.51 -18.65 -7.69
CA GLU A 215 -10.25 -19.71 -6.97
C GLU A 215 -11.76 -19.64 -7.27
N PHE A 216 -12.33 -18.43 -7.24
CA PHE A 216 -13.74 -18.23 -7.56
C PHE A 216 -14.06 -18.54 -9.03
N ASP A 217 -13.17 -18.15 -9.96
CA ASP A 217 -13.36 -18.41 -11.38
C ASP A 217 -13.18 -19.90 -11.73
N GLU A 218 -12.31 -20.62 -11.02
CA GLU A 218 -12.20 -22.08 -11.09
C GLU A 218 -13.50 -22.75 -10.63
N TRP A 219 -14.04 -22.34 -9.47
CA TRP A 219 -15.32 -22.84 -8.97
C TRP A 219 -16.47 -22.57 -9.95
N LYS A 220 -16.55 -21.38 -10.57
CA LYS A 220 -17.57 -21.07 -11.59
C LYS A 220 -17.49 -21.98 -12.79
N LYS A 221 -16.28 -22.29 -13.27
CA LYS A 221 -16.07 -23.16 -14.43
C LYS A 221 -16.50 -24.59 -14.13
N GLN A 222 -16.25 -25.06 -12.91
CA GLN A 222 -16.61 -26.42 -12.48
C GLN A 222 -18.09 -26.56 -12.08
N THR A 223 -18.78 -25.45 -11.79
CA THR A 223 -20.16 -25.45 -11.30
C THR A 223 -21.14 -25.00 -12.39
N GLU A 224 -21.79 -25.96 -13.09
CA GLU A 224 -22.72 -25.66 -14.19
C GLU A 224 -23.86 -24.69 -13.81
N ASN A 225 -24.39 -24.82 -12.59
CA ASN A 225 -25.52 -24.02 -12.11
C ASN A 225 -25.11 -22.77 -11.33
N TYR A 226 -23.87 -22.26 -11.49
CA TYR A 226 -23.36 -21.11 -10.73
C TYR A 226 -24.27 -19.86 -10.81
N LYS A 227 -24.98 -19.67 -11.93
CA LYS A 227 -25.91 -18.54 -12.14
C LYS A 227 -27.09 -18.52 -11.15
N THR A 228 -27.40 -19.67 -10.54
CA THR A 228 -28.45 -19.77 -9.50
C THR A 228 -27.96 -19.34 -8.11
N TRP A 229 -26.66 -19.11 -7.95
CA TRP A 229 -26.08 -18.64 -6.70
C TRP A 229 -26.12 -17.11 -6.63
N HIS A 230 -26.45 -16.59 -5.45
CA HIS A 230 -26.29 -15.17 -5.17
C HIS A 230 -24.82 -14.88 -4.85
N VAL A 231 -24.11 -14.33 -5.84
CA VAL A 231 -22.70 -13.95 -5.73
C VAL A 231 -22.58 -12.50 -5.25
N LYS A 232 -21.87 -12.28 -4.14
CA LYS A 232 -21.54 -10.95 -3.64
C LYS A 232 -20.03 -10.75 -3.57
N TYR A 233 -19.56 -9.64 -4.13
CA TYR A 233 -18.17 -9.20 -4.06
C TYR A 233 -17.95 -8.32 -2.82
N TYR A 234 -16.88 -8.59 -2.08
CA TYR A 234 -16.44 -7.88 -0.89
C TYR A 234 -15.21 -7.06 -1.25
N LYS A 235 -15.39 -5.75 -1.45
CA LYS A 235 -14.31 -4.83 -1.85
C LYS A 235 -13.58 -4.19 -0.69
N GLY A 236 -14.17 -4.19 0.48
CA GLY A 236 -13.58 -3.60 1.66
C GLY A 236 -14.20 -4.13 2.94
N LEU A 237 -13.52 -3.94 4.07
CA LEU A 237 -13.95 -4.43 5.37
C LEU A 237 -15.31 -3.84 5.75
N GLY A 238 -15.62 -2.61 5.31
CA GLY A 238 -16.95 -2.00 5.46
C GLY A 238 -18.09 -2.76 4.76
N THR A 239 -17.81 -3.63 3.78
CA THR A 239 -18.84 -4.43 3.09
C THR A 239 -19.35 -5.60 3.93
N SER A 240 -18.52 -6.10 4.86
CA SER A 240 -18.90 -7.15 5.80
C SER A 240 -19.72 -6.57 6.94
N THR A 241 -20.73 -7.33 7.36
CA THR A 241 -21.55 -6.99 8.53
C THR A 241 -20.78 -7.24 9.83
N SER A 242 -21.23 -6.63 10.93
CA SER A 242 -20.64 -6.89 12.26
C SER A 242 -20.75 -8.37 12.67
N LYS A 243 -21.77 -9.09 12.19
CA LYS A 243 -21.91 -10.53 12.44
C LYS A 243 -20.81 -11.33 11.74
N GLU A 244 -20.59 -11.07 10.45
CA GLU A 244 -19.53 -11.72 9.68
C GLU A 244 -18.14 -11.39 10.24
N ALA A 245 -17.94 -10.15 10.70
CA ALA A 245 -16.68 -9.79 11.34
C ALA A 245 -16.43 -10.64 12.59
N LYS A 246 -17.43 -10.81 13.48
CA LYS A 246 -17.32 -11.70 14.64
C LYS A 246 -17.01 -13.14 14.24
N GLU A 247 -17.63 -13.63 13.18
CA GLU A 247 -17.36 -14.97 12.64
C GLU A 247 -15.89 -15.09 12.19
N TYR A 248 -15.35 -14.10 11.47
CA TYR A 248 -13.94 -14.11 11.05
C TYR A 248 -12.98 -14.09 12.23
N PHE A 249 -13.26 -13.29 13.26
CA PHE A 249 -12.44 -13.24 14.47
C PHE A 249 -12.57 -14.51 15.31
N SER A 250 -13.72 -15.18 15.28
CA SER A 250 -13.89 -16.48 15.95
C SER A 250 -13.13 -17.61 15.26
N ASP A 251 -12.92 -17.53 13.95
CA ASP A 251 -12.12 -18.47 13.15
C ASP A 251 -10.74 -17.87 12.81
N MET A 252 -10.04 -17.37 13.83
CA MET A 252 -8.76 -16.68 13.66
C MET A 252 -7.70 -17.56 12.96
N GLU A 253 -7.74 -18.89 13.14
CA GLU A 253 -6.78 -19.78 12.49
C GLU A 253 -6.86 -19.75 10.96
N LYS A 254 -8.07 -19.60 10.41
CA LYS A 254 -8.29 -19.52 8.97
C LYS A 254 -7.94 -18.14 8.41
N HIS A 255 -8.21 -17.09 9.18
CA HIS A 255 -8.07 -15.72 8.72
C HIS A 255 -6.68 -15.12 8.97
N ARG A 256 -5.88 -15.72 9.85
CA ARG A 256 -4.52 -15.28 10.17
C ARG A 256 -3.48 -16.01 9.34
N ILE A 257 -2.77 -15.26 8.51
CA ILE A 257 -1.61 -15.72 7.76
C ILE A 257 -0.37 -15.14 8.40
N THR A 258 0.59 -16.01 8.69
CA THR A 258 1.78 -15.65 9.44
C THR A 258 3.00 -15.59 8.51
N PHE A 259 3.75 -14.48 8.51
CA PHE A 259 4.96 -14.40 7.68
C PHE A 259 6.12 -15.18 8.30
N ARG A 260 6.68 -16.10 7.52
CA ARG A 260 7.84 -16.90 7.93
C ARG A 260 9.05 -16.53 7.08
N TYR A 261 10.10 -16.06 7.74
CA TYR A 261 11.39 -15.87 7.08
C TYR A 261 12.06 -17.22 6.82
N THR A 262 12.44 -17.48 5.58
CA THR A 262 13.06 -18.75 5.13
C THR A 262 14.53 -18.59 4.77
N GLY A 263 15.04 -17.37 4.61
CA GLY A 263 16.47 -17.13 4.39
C GLY A 263 16.78 -15.95 3.47
N THR A 264 17.92 -16.02 2.80
CA THR A 264 18.47 -14.93 1.96
C THR A 264 17.60 -14.60 0.74
N GLU A 265 16.79 -15.56 0.27
CA GLU A 265 15.85 -15.35 -0.84
C GLU A 265 14.78 -14.31 -0.50
N ASP A 266 14.31 -14.28 0.75
CA ASP A 266 13.38 -13.27 1.24
C ASP A 266 14.02 -11.88 1.21
N ASP A 267 15.29 -11.79 1.62
CA ASP A 267 16.02 -10.53 1.64
C ASP A 267 16.25 -9.96 0.24
N ALA A 268 16.53 -10.84 -0.72
CA ALA A 268 16.66 -10.53 -2.13
C ALA A 268 15.32 -10.07 -2.71
N ALA A 269 14.23 -10.80 -2.46
CA ALA A 269 12.89 -10.47 -2.93
C ALA A 269 12.39 -9.11 -2.40
N ILE A 270 12.56 -8.84 -1.10
CA ILE A 270 12.23 -7.53 -0.51
C ILE A 270 13.09 -6.43 -1.15
N THR A 271 14.37 -6.70 -1.43
CA THR A 271 15.26 -5.71 -2.06
C THR A 271 14.88 -5.44 -3.51
N LEU A 272 14.55 -6.46 -4.29
CA LEU A 272 14.04 -6.34 -5.65
C LEU A 272 12.82 -5.43 -5.70
N ALA A 273 11.85 -5.68 -4.81
CA ALA A 273 10.59 -4.95 -4.77
C ALA A 273 10.75 -3.46 -4.39
N PHE A 274 11.58 -3.14 -3.39
CA PHE A 274 11.56 -1.80 -2.76
C PHE A 274 12.77 -0.91 -3.06
N SER A 275 13.87 -1.45 -3.59
CA SER A 275 15.06 -0.65 -3.92
C SER A 275 14.85 0.18 -5.19
N LYS A 276 15.13 1.49 -5.13
CA LYS A 276 15.09 2.35 -6.33
C LYS A 276 16.14 1.97 -7.37
N LYS A 277 17.23 1.31 -6.95
CA LYS A 277 18.33 0.86 -7.82
C LYS A 277 18.00 -0.39 -8.62
N LYS A 278 16.91 -1.09 -8.28
CA LYS A 278 16.51 -2.38 -8.88
C LYS A 278 15.41 -2.22 -9.93
N THR A 279 15.43 -1.10 -10.66
CA THR A 279 14.36 -0.78 -11.62
C THR A 279 14.40 -1.73 -12.82
N ASP A 280 15.58 -2.02 -13.37
CA ASP A 280 15.70 -2.92 -14.51
C ASP A 280 15.43 -4.38 -14.11
N ASP A 281 15.94 -4.82 -12.96
CA ASP A 281 15.59 -6.14 -12.40
C ASP A 281 14.06 -6.31 -12.23
N ARG A 282 13.34 -5.25 -11.82
CA ARG A 282 11.87 -5.30 -11.75
C ARG A 282 11.19 -5.37 -13.12
N LYS A 283 11.79 -4.79 -14.16
CA LYS A 283 11.27 -4.92 -15.53
C LYS A 283 11.37 -6.38 -15.96
N GLU A 284 12.52 -7.00 -15.78
CA GLU A 284 12.72 -8.43 -16.09
C GLU A 284 11.77 -9.32 -15.28
N TRP A 285 11.68 -9.09 -13.96
CA TRP A 285 10.76 -9.78 -13.07
C TRP A 285 9.29 -9.71 -13.53
N LEU A 286 8.82 -8.52 -13.92
CA LEU A 286 7.47 -8.34 -14.45
C LEU A 286 7.30 -8.95 -15.85
N THR A 287 8.30 -8.85 -16.71
CA THR A 287 8.29 -9.49 -18.03
C THR A 287 8.11 -11.00 -17.88
N ASN A 288 8.95 -11.66 -17.08
CA ASN A 288 8.87 -13.10 -16.84
C ASN A 288 7.48 -13.52 -16.34
N PHE A 289 6.89 -12.74 -15.43
CA PHE A 289 5.53 -12.97 -14.97
C PHE A 289 4.47 -12.81 -16.06
N MET A 290 4.55 -11.75 -16.86
CA MET A 290 3.60 -11.55 -17.98
C MET A 290 3.72 -12.66 -19.02
N GLU A 291 4.93 -13.16 -19.28
CA GLU A 291 5.19 -14.26 -20.21
C GLU A 291 4.62 -15.58 -19.70
N ASP A 292 4.87 -15.96 -18.46
CA ASP A 292 4.27 -17.14 -17.82
C ASP A 292 2.74 -17.04 -17.82
N ARG A 293 2.18 -15.87 -17.45
CA ARG A 293 0.73 -15.64 -17.49
C ARG A 293 0.16 -15.79 -18.90
N ARG A 294 0.87 -15.29 -19.92
CA ARG A 294 0.49 -15.42 -21.34
C ARG A 294 0.52 -16.88 -21.78
N GLN A 295 1.60 -17.61 -21.47
CA GLN A 295 1.75 -19.03 -21.81
C GLN A 295 0.66 -19.88 -21.16
N ARG A 296 0.42 -19.71 -19.85
CA ARG A 296 -0.67 -20.42 -19.15
C ARG A 296 -2.02 -20.20 -19.79
N ARG A 297 -2.34 -18.95 -20.17
CA ARG A 297 -3.59 -18.62 -20.87
C ARG A 297 -3.69 -19.31 -22.22
N MET A 298 -2.61 -19.33 -23.02
CA MET A 298 -2.58 -19.99 -24.33
C MET A 298 -2.76 -21.51 -24.22
N HIS A 299 -2.26 -22.11 -23.14
CA HIS A 299 -2.40 -23.55 -22.88
C HIS A 299 -3.65 -23.91 -22.06
N GLY A 300 -4.52 -22.95 -21.74
CA GLY A 300 -5.72 -23.18 -20.93
C GLY A 300 -5.44 -23.62 -19.49
N LEU A 301 -4.22 -23.40 -18.98
CA LEU A 301 -3.82 -23.74 -17.63
C LEU A 301 -4.41 -22.74 -16.61
N PRO A 302 -4.76 -23.19 -15.39
CA PRO A 302 -5.25 -22.29 -14.34
C PRO A 302 -4.19 -21.29 -13.89
N GLU A 303 -4.63 -20.09 -13.48
CA GLU A 303 -3.74 -19.12 -12.81
C GLU A 303 -3.40 -19.64 -11.40
N GLN A 304 -2.14 -19.48 -10.98
CA GLN A 304 -1.75 -19.76 -9.60
C GLN A 304 -2.25 -18.66 -8.67
N TYR A 305 -2.74 -19.05 -7.50
CA TYR A 305 -3.23 -18.12 -6.47
C TYR A 305 -2.76 -18.54 -5.08
N LEU A 306 -2.68 -17.56 -4.18
CA LEU A 306 -2.42 -17.78 -2.76
C LEU A 306 -3.73 -17.95 -1.99
N TYR A 307 -3.61 -18.36 -0.72
CA TYR A 307 -4.69 -18.47 0.27
C TYR A 307 -5.76 -19.53 -0.03
N GLY A 308 -5.32 -20.69 -0.51
CA GLY A 308 -6.17 -21.89 -0.51
C GLY A 308 -6.57 -22.30 0.92
N THR A 309 -7.39 -23.34 1.03
CA THR A 309 -8.12 -23.73 2.27
C THR A 309 -7.27 -24.00 3.53
N LEU A 310 -5.96 -24.15 3.43
CA LEU A 310 -5.08 -24.53 4.56
C LEU A 310 -3.80 -23.71 4.70
N THR A 311 -3.64 -22.57 3.99
CA THR A 311 -2.43 -21.77 4.12
C THR A 311 -2.39 -21.07 5.49
N ARG A 312 -1.45 -21.44 6.37
CA ARG A 312 -1.25 -20.79 7.69
C ARG A 312 -0.03 -19.86 7.73
N HIS A 313 0.94 -20.15 6.87
CA HIS A 313 2.20 -19.41 6.81
C HIS A 313 2.50 -19.02 5.36
N LEU A 314 3.16 -17.88 5.18
CA LEU A 314 3.59 -17.38 3.87
C LEU A 314 5.03 -16.88 3.97
N SER A 315 5.90 -17.27 3.03
CA SER A 315 7.26 -16.73 2.96
C SER A 315 7.23 -15.32 2.37
N TYR A 316 8.24 -14.50 2.67
CA TYR A 316 8.32 -13.16 2.06
C TYR A 316 8.56 -13.28 0.55
N ASN A 317 9.37 -14.25 0.12
CA ASN A 317 9.59 -14.54 -1.29
C ASN A 317 8.28 -14.88 -2.02
N ASP A 318 7.48 -15.81 -1.49
CA ASP A 318 6.19 -16.18 -2.07
C ASP A 318 5.24 -14.98 -2.12
N PHE A 319 5.16 -14.22 -1.04
CA PHE A 319 4.33 -13.02 -0.99
C PHE A 319 4.73 -12.01 -2.07
N ILE A 320 6.03 -11.74 -2.24
CA ILE A 320 6.51 -10.82 -3.27
C ILE A 320 6.21 -11.38 -4.67
N ASN A 321 6.56 -12.63 -4.93
CA ASN A 321 6.54 -13.22 -6.27
C ASN A 321 5.18 -13.76 -6.72
N LYS A 322 4.23 -13.99 -5.80
CA LYS A 322 2.90 -14.50 -6.11
C LYS A 322 1.78 -13.48 -5.83
N GLU A 323 2.01 -12.50 -4.96
CA GLU A 323 1.00 -11.50 -4.63
C GLU A 323 1.41 -10.07 -5.02
N LEU A 324 2.58 -9.59 -4.59
CA LEU A 324 3.02 -8.22 -4.89
C LEU A 324 3.22 -7.99 -6.39
N ILE A 325 3.59 -9.05 -7.11
CA ILE A 325 3.67 -9.02 -8.56
C ILE A 325 2.32 -8.72 -9.21
N LEU A 326 1.21 -9.24 -8.65
CA LEU A 326 -0.14 -8.97 -9.14
C LEU A 326 -0.48 -7.49 -8.97
N PHE A 327 -0.09 -6.90 -7.83
CA PHE A 327 -0.21 -5.47 -7.60
C PHE A 327 0.61 -4.67 -8.61
N SER A 328 1.86 -5.04 -8.81
CA SER A 328 2.77 -4.32 -9.70
C SER A 328 2.31 -4.39 -11.17
N ASN A 329 1.88 -5.57 -11.63
CA ASN A 329 1.29 -5.73 -12.95
C ASN A 329 -0.04 -4.96 -13.09
N SER A 330 -0.91 -4.99 -12.08
CA SER A 330 -2.16 -4.22 -12.09
C SER A 330 -1.94 -2.70 -12.11
N ASP A 331 -0.86 -2.21 -11.49
CA ASP A 331 -0.47 -0.79 -11.56
C ASP A 331 -0.02 -0.43 -12.99
N ASN A 332 0.72 -1.32 -13.64
CA ASN A 332 1.09 -1.17 -15.06
C ASN A 332 -0.12 -1.22 -16.00
N GLU A 333 -1.05 -2.17 -15.82
CA GLU A 333 -2.26 -2.29 -16.64
C GLU A 333 -3.17 -1.05 -16.59
N ARG A 334 -3.01 -0.20 -15.55
CA ARG A 334 -3.72 1.09 -15.45
C ARG A 334 -3.12 2.20 -16.32
N HIS A 335 -1.98 1.95 -16.97
CA HIS A 335 -1.38 2.86 -17.94
C HIS A 335 -2.10 2.76 -19.31
N PRO A 336 -1.88 3.74 -20.22
CA PRO A 336 -2.54 3.74 -21.52
C PRO A 336 -2.13 2.55 -22.39
N SER A 337 -3.05 2.06 -23.21
CA SER A 337 -2.74 1.13 -24.30
C SER A 337 -2.22 1.91 -25.52
N LEU A 338 -1.32 1.30 -26.29
CA LEU A 338 -0.84 1.86 -27.55
C LEU A 338 -1.95 2.04 -28.59
N VAL A 339 -2.95 1.14 -28.60
CA VAL A 339 -3.97 1.06 -29.65
C VAL A 339 -4.91 2.27 -29.64
N ASP A 340 -5.36 2.68 -28.44
CA ASP A 340 -6.34 3.74 -28.27
C ASP A 340 -5.82 4.94 -27.46
N GLY A 341 -4.62 4.84 -26.87
CA GLY A 341 -4.06 5.87 -26.01
C GLY A 341 -4.82 6.05 -24.68
N LEU A 342 -5.76 5.15 -24.33
CA LEU A 342 -6.62 5.29 -23.17
C LEU A 342 -6.18 4.38 -22.02
N LYS A 343 -6.25 4.92 -20.80
CA LYS A 343 -6.22 4.13 -19.56
C LYS A 343 -7.54 3.37 -19.39
N PRO A 344 -7.59 2.26 -18.65
CA PRO A 344 -8.83 1.50 -18.42
C PRO A 344 -9.99 2.35 -17.88
N GLY A 345 -9.72 3.31 -16.99
CA GLY A 345 -10.74 4.23 -16.48
C GLY A 345 -11.34 5.12 -17.58
N GLN A 346 -10.51 5.65 -18.48
CA GLN A 346 -10.95 6.46 -19.61
C GLN A 346 -11.75 5.62 -20.62
N ARG A 347 -11.27 4.40 -20.91
CA ARG A 347 -11.97 3.46 -21.80
C ARG A 347 -13.35 3.07 -21.26
N LYS A 348 -13.46 2.87 -19.94
CA LYS A 348 -14.75 2.61 -19.27
C LYS A 348 -15.71 3.79 -19.38
N VAL A 349 -15.22 5.02 -19.23
CA VAL A 349 -16.03 6.25 -19.46
C VAL A 349 -16.55 6.28 -20.89
N LEU A 350 -15.66 6.13 -21.88
CA LEU A 350 -16.02 6.16 -23.29
C LEU A 350 -17.02 5.05 -23.67
N PHE A 351 -16.76 3.83 -23.22
CA PHE A 351 -17.66 2.69 -23.39
C PHE A 351 -19.07 2.99 -22.86
N THR A 352 -19.19 3.55 -21.66
CA THR A 352 -20.48 3.90 -21.08
C THR A 352 -21.18 5.02 -21.86
N CYS A 353 -20.45 6.04 -22.33
CA CYS A 353 -21.02 7.08 -23.19
C CYS A 353 -21.57 6.49 -24.49
N MET A 354 -20.82 5.60 -25.14
CA MET A 354 -21.28 4.90 -26.35
C MET A 354 -22.49 4.00 -26.08
N LYS A 355 -22.49 3.26 -24.97
CA LYS A 355 -23.56 2.34 -24.59
C LYS A 355 -24.87 3.06 -24.26
N ARG A 356 -24.79 4.21 -23.57
CA ARG A 356 -25.96 5.04 -23.26
C ARG A 356 -26.50 5.74 -24.50
N ASN A 357 -25.61 6.10 -25.44
CA ASN A 357 -25.94 6.84 -26.66
C ASN A 357 -26.80 8.09 -26.39
N ASP A 358 -26.53 8.75 -25.26
CA ASP A 358 -27.26 9.95 -24.85
C ASP A 358 -26.94 11.10 -25.82
N LYS A 359 -27.98 11.67 -26.43
CA LYS A 359 -27.86 12.87 -27.28
C LYS A 359 -27.96 14.18 -26.51
N ARG A 360 -28.37 14.11 -25.23
CA ARG A 360 -28.50 15.26 -24.33
C ARG A 360 -27.30 15.31 -23.39
N GLU A 361 -27.01 16.50 -22.90
CA GLU A 361 -26.00 16.70 -21.86
C GLU A 361 -26.35 15.96 -20.56
N VAL A 362 -25.33 15.46 -19.88
CA VAL A 362 -25.45 14.76 -18.60
C VAL A 362 -24.49 15.37 -17.58
N LYS A 363 -24.95 15.50 -16.34
CA LYS A 363 -24.12 16.00 -15.25
C LYS A 363 -22.97 15.03 -14.97
N VAL A 364 -21.75 15.54 -14.79
CA VAL A 364 -20.55 14.70 -14.61
C VAL A 364 -20.69 13.74 -13.42
N ALA A 365 -21.26 14.20 -12.30
CA ALA A 365 -21.52 13.33 -11.15
C ALA A 365 -22.47 12.15 -11.47
N GLN A 366 -23.52 12.38 -12.27
CA GLN A 366 -24.46 11.32 -12.67
C GLN A 366 -23.84 10.36 -13.68
N LEU A 367 -23.05 10.89 -14.62
CA LEU A 367 -22.32 10.07 -15.58
C LEU A 367 -21.31 9.18 -14.85
N ALA A 368 -20.58 9.69 -13.86
CA ALA A 368 -19.63 8.91 -13.07
C ALA A 368 -20.30 7.72 -12.35
N GLY A 369 -21.47 7.92 -11.73
CA GLY A 369 -22.23 6.83 -11.12
C GLY A 369 -22.67 5.78 -12.15
N SER A 370 -23.11 6.23 -13.32
CA SER A 370 -23.52 5.34 -14.42
C SER A 370 -22.35 4.55 -15.01
N VAL A 371 -21.18 5.18 -15.13
CA VAL A 371 -19.94 4.50 -15.52
C VAL A 371 -19.57 3.46 -14.48
N ALA A 372 -19.69 3.80 -13.19
CA ALA A 372 -19.34 2.89 -12.11
C ALA A 372 -20.19 1.60 -12.14
N GLU A 373 -21.50 1.75 -12.33
CA GLU A 373 -22.45 0.66 -12.47
C GLU A 373 -22.23 -0.15 -13.76
N MET A 374 -22.35 0.50 -14.93
CA MET A 374 -22.41 -0.21 -16.21
C MET A 374 -21.08 -0.84 -16.63
N SER A 375 -19.96 -0.27 -16.20
CA SER A 375 -18.63 -0.76 -16.54
C SER A 375 -17.97 -1.58 -15.42
N ALA A 376 -18.69 -1.82 -14.32
CA ALA A 376 -18.16 -2.46 -13.12
C ALA A 376 -16.85 -1.78 -12.65
N TYR A 377 -16.84 -0.46 -12.49
CA TYR A 377 -15.69 0.25 -11.95
C TYR A 377 -15.65 0.13 -10.43
N HIS A 378 -14.44 0.02 -9.87
CA HIS A 378 -14.28 -0.44 -8.48
C HIS A 378 -13.43 0.47 -7.59
N HIS A 379 -12.92 1.60 -8.11
CA HIS A 379 -11.96 2.47 -7.39
C HIS A 379 -12.55 3.82 -6.94
N GLY A 380 -13.88 3.88 -6.74
CA GLY A 380 -14.58 5.07 -6.27
C GLY A 380 -14.93 6.09 -7.36
N GLU A 381 -16.07 6.75 -7.21
CA GLU A 381 -16.59 7.67 -8.23
C GLU A 381 -15.80 8.96 -8.34
N GLN A 382 -15.15 9.42 -7.26
CA GLN A 382 -14.35 10.66 -7.29
C GLN A 382 -13.21 10.59 -8.32
N ALA A 383 -12.55 9.44 -8.44
CA ALA A 383 -11.52 9.23 -9.45
C ALA A 383 -12.11 9.22 -10.88
N LEU A 384 -13.31 8.67 -11.05
CA LEU A 384 -14.03 8.69 -12.33
C LEU A 384 -14.47 10.10 -12.72
N MET A 385 -15.00 10.88 -11.78
CA MET A 385 -15.39 12.27 -12.03
C MET A 385 -14.20 13.08 -12.55
N MET A 386 -13.03 12.95 -11.91
CA MET A 386 -11.80 13.59 -12.41
C MET A 386 -11.36 13.05 -13.77
N THR A 387 -11.54 11.75 -14.03
CA THR A 387 -11.25 11.16 -15.33
C THR A 387 -12.13 11.77 -16.43
N ILE A 388 -13.43 11.95 -16.16
CA ILE A 388 -14.39 12.59 -17.07
C ILE A 388 -14.00 14.04 -17.33
N VAL A 389 -13.68 14.80 -16.28
CA VAL A 389 -13.22 16.20 -16.40
C VAL A 389 -11.99 16.28 -17.31
N ASN A 390 -10.99 15.43 -17.08
CA ASN A 390 -9.76 15.43 -17.88
C ASN A 390 -10.00 15.05 -19.35
N LEU A 391 -10.99 14.19 -19.64
CA LEU A 391 -11.37 13.83 -21.01
C LEU A 391 -12.13 14.95 -21.74
N ALA A 392 -12.74 15.88 -20.99
CA ALA A 392 -13.53 16.98 -21.52
C ALA A 392 -12.74 18.29 -21.69
N GLN A 393 -11.64 18.46 -20.94
CA GLN A 393 -10.80 19.67 -20.99
C GLN A 393 -10.32 19.99 -22.41
N ASN A 394 -10.44 21.27 -22.78
CA ASN A 394 -10.15 21.79 -24.12
C ASN A 394 -9.28 23.07 -24.11
N PHE A 395 -8.66 23.43 -22.99
CA PHE A 395 -7.75 24.57 -22.93
C PHE A 395 -6.42 24.27 -23.63
N VAL A 396 -5.70 25.30 -24.09
CA VAL A 396 -4.40 25.16 -24.78
C VAL A 396 -3.40 24.40 -23.89
N GLY A 397 -2.90 23.25 -24.39
CA GLY A 397 -2.01 22.35 -23.66
C GLY A 397 -2.69 21.20 -22.92
N SER A 398 -4.02 21.03 -23.08
CA SER A 398 -4.77 19.85 -22.60
C SER A 398 -4.88 18.78 -23.70
N ASN A 399 -6.10 18.51 -24.20
CA ASN A 399 -6.35 17.53 -25.25
C ASN A 399 -6.40 18.21 -26.63
N ASN A 400 -5.64 17.71 -27.60
CA ASN A 400 -5.75 18.17 -29.00
C ASN A 400 -7.16 17.91 -29.56
N VAL A 401 -7.74 16.77 -29.20
CA VAL A 401 -9.14 16.41 -29.49
C VAL A 401 -9.74 15.86 -28.20
N ASN A 402 -10.54 16.67 -27.53
CA ASN A 402 -11.30 16.24 -26.36
C ASN A 402 -12.45 15.31 -26.79
N ILE A 403 -12.54 14.14 -26.16
CA ILE A 403 -13.54 13.10 -26.45
C ILE A 403 -14.93 13.53 -25.97
N LEU A 404 -14.96 14.30 -24.88
CA LEU A 404 -16.18 14.79 -24.24
C LEU A 404 -16.26 16.30 -24.36
N GLN A 405 -17.47 16.85 -24.47
CA GLN A 405 -17.67 18.30 -24.52
C GLN A 405 -17.65 18.92 -23.11
N PRO A 406 -16.91 20.04 -22.90
CA PRO A 406 -16.87 20.73 -21.61
C PRO A 406 -18.04 21.72 -21.48
N LEU A 407 -19.20 21.26 -21.02
CA LEU A 407 -20.41 22.09 -20.85
C LEU A 407 -20.43 22.65 -19.41
N GLY A 408 -19.77 23.79 -19.24
CA GLY A 408 -19.56 24.46 -17.94
C GLY A 408 -18.07 24.70 -17.68
N GLN A 409 -17.70 24.91 -16.41
CA GLN A 409 -16.30 25.20 -16.06
C GLN A 409 -15.47 23.94 -15.78
N PHE A 410 -14.78 23.42 -16.80
CA PHE A 410 -13.90 22.23 -16.77
C PHE A 410 -12.43 22.53 -16.44
N GLY A 411 -12.15 23.77 -16.02
CA GLY A 411 -10.82 24.26 -15.68
C GLY A 411 -10.18 24.99 -16.86
N THR A 412 -9.28 25.90 -16.55
CA THR A 412 -8.60 26.74 -17.55
C THR A 412 -7.11 26.49 -17.56
N ARG A 413 -6.42 27.09 -18.54
CA ARG A 413 -4.97 27.11 -18.61
C ARG A 413 -4.32 27.75 -17.36
N ILE A 414 -5.00 28.68 -16.68
CA ILE A 414 -4.45 29.45 -15.55
C ILE A 414 -3.87 28.51 -14.48
N ASN A 415 -4.63 27.47 -14.14
CA ASN A 415 -4.22 26.47 -13.13
C ASN A 415 -4.07 25.06 -13.72
N GLY A 416 -3.85 24.96 -15.04
CA GLY A 416 -3.72 23.67 -15.74
C GLY A 416 -4.91 22.73 -15.49
N GLY A 417 -6.13 23.28 -15.47
CA GLY A 417 -7.36 22.53 -15.26
C GLY A 417 -7.74 22.27 -13.80
N LYS A 418 -6.91 22.65 -12.82
CA LYS A 418 -7.21 22.44 -11.38
C LYS A 418 -8.29 23.37 -10.83
N ASP A 419 -8.59 24.43 -11.55
CA ASP A 419 -9.67 25.39 -11.30
C ASP A 419 -11.03 24.93 -11.88
N ALA A 420 -11.16 23.65 -12.23
CA ALA A 420 -12.43 23.05 -12.61
C ALA A 420 -13.45 23.14 -11.47
N ALA A 421 -14.70 23.42 -11.83
CA ALA A 421 -15.79 23.44 -10.87
C ALA A 421 -16.14 22.03 -10.38
N SER A 422 -16.88 21.94 -9.27
CA SER A 422 -17.31 20.66 -8.73
C SER A 422 -18.08 19.84 -9.78
N PRO A 423 -17.86 18.52 -9.88
CA PRO A 423 -18.60 17.61 -10.78
C PRO A 423 -20.13 17.66 -10.66
N ARG A 424 -20.66 18.27 -9.60
CA ARG A 424 -22.11 18.47 -9.38
C ARG A 424 -22.68 19.65 -10.16
N TYR A 425 -21.84 20.56 -10.64
CA TYR A 425 -22.24 21.79 -11.35
C TYR A 425 -21.99 21.76 -12.86
N ILE A 426 -21.18 20.82 -13.32
CA ILE A 426 -20.73 20.75 -14.72
C ILE A 426 -21.36 19.58 -15.47
N PHE A 427 -21.59 19.80 -16.76
CA PHE A 427 -22.26 18.87 -17.67
C PHE A 427 -21.33 18.46 -18.81
N THR A 428 -21.60 17.32 -19.41
CA THR A 428 -20.81 16.82 -20.53
C THR A 428 -21.65 15.95 -21.45
N MET A 429 -21.15 15.70 -22.65
CA MET A 429 -21.70 14.73 -23.59
C MET A 429 -20.58 14.22 -24.51
N LEU A 430 -20.85 13.12 -25.21
CA LEU A 430 -19.95 12.66 -26.26
C LEU A 430 -19.91 13.70 -27.38
N ARG A 431 -18.70 14.01 -27.85
CA ARG A 431 -18.50 15.03 -28.89
C ARG A 431 -19.11 14.65 -30.24
#